data_AF-A0A6N7AGC5-F1
#
_entry.id   AF-A0A6N7AGC5-F1
#
_cell.length_a   1.000
_cell.length_b   1.000
_cell.length_c   1.000
_cell.angle_alpha   90.00
_cell.angle_beta   90.00
_cell.angle_gamma   90.00
#
_symmetry.space_group_name_H-M   'P 1'
#
loop_
_entity.id
_entity.type
_entity.pdbx_description
1 polymer ?
#
loop_
_entity_poly.entity_id
_entity_poly.type
_entity_poly.pdbx_seq_one_letter_code
_entity_poly.pdbx_strand_id
1 'polypeptide(L)'
;MRPHPRTWILLWIIGIFFPLAFLGKLWPDFGKFFSAVFAPAWTHILMHGLLYAVLGFLLAKWIPPSSVRSVSGLLGLSLLVGILHEGVQILAAGAWPGWTAELLDLSVDLAGACLGLALARWLSPGPGRPKA
;
A
#
# COMPACT_ATOMS: atom_id res chain seq x y z
N MET A 1 11.68 -23.99 3.35
CA MET A 1 11.71 -23.29 2.04
C MET A 1 11.68 -21.79 2.30
N ARG A 2 12.59 -21.00 1.71
CA ARG A 2 12.51 -19.52 1.84
C ARG A 2 11.44 -19.02 0.86
N PRO A 3 10.46 -18.21 1.30
CA PRO A 3 9.43 -17.70 0.41
C PRO A 3 10.07 -16.87 -0.71
N HIS A 4 9.53 -17.00 -1.93
CA HIS A 4 10.01 -16.25 -3.07
C HIS A 4 9.72 -14.75 -2.85
N PRO A 5 10.58 -13.81 -3.26
CA PRO A 5 10.35 -12.37 -3.06
C PRO A 5 8.99 -11.86 -3.57
N ARG A 6 8.50 -12.46 -4.66
CA ARG A 6 7.16 -12.19 -5.21
C ARG A 6 6.02 -12.55 -4.26
N THR A 7 6.20 -13.57 -3.42
CA THR A 7 5.19 -13.99 -2.43
C THR A 7 4.88 -12.87 -1.45
N TRP A 8 5.89 -12.12 -1.01
CA TRP A 8 5.69 -11.00 -0.09
C TRP A 8 4.91 -9.84 -0.72
N ILE A 9 5.16 -9.53 -1.98
CA ILE A 9 4.37 -8.53 -2.72
C ILE A 9 2.91 -8.99 -2.80
N LEU A 10 2.67 -10.25 -3.16
CA LEU A 10 1.32 -10.79 -3.27
C LEU A 10 0.57 -10.79 -1.94
N LEU A 11 1.23 -11.23 -0.86
CA LEU A 11 0.65 -11.20 0.49
C LEU A 11 0.32 -9.77 0.92
N TRP A 12 1.19 -8.81 0.60
CA TRP A 12 0.94 -7.40 0.93
C TRP A 12 -0.23 -6.83 0.15
N ILE A 13 -0.31 -7.12 -1.15
CA ILE A 13 -1.45 -6.74 -2.00
C ILE A 13 -2.74 -7.34 -1.47
N ILE A 14 -2.75 -8.63 -1.11
CA ILE A 14 -3.92 -9.27 -0.48
C ILE A 14 -4.32 -8.54 0.82
N GLY A 15 -3.34 -8.13 1.63
CA GLY A 15 -3.56 -7.35 2.84
C GLY A 15 -4.17 -5.98 2.57
N ILE A 16 -3.70 -5.25 1.54
CA ILE A 16 -4.28 -3.97 1.10
C ILE A 16 -5.73 -4.18 0.68
N PHE A 17 -6.03 -5.17 -0.15
CA PHE A 17 -7.39 -5.43 -0.62
C PHE A 17 -8.29 -6.11 0.42
N PHE A 18 -7.78 -6.44 1.60
CA PHE A 18 -8.56 -7.18 2.57
C PHE A 18 -9.70 -6.31 3.11
N PRO A 19 -10.98 -6.71 2.92
CA PRO A 19 -12.11 -5.85 3.25
C PRO A 19 -12.40 -5.86 4.76
N LEU A 20 -11.60 -5.12 5.55
CA LEU A 20 -11.72 -5.07 7.02
C LEU A 20 -13.12 -4.62 7.47
N ALA A 21 -13.77 -3.75 6.69
CA ALA A 21 -15.14 -3.33 6.93
C ALA A 21 -16.15 -4.51 6.87
N PHE A 22 -15.94 -5.48 5.97
CA PHE A 22 -16.78 -6.68 5.88
C PHE A 22 -16.58 -7.57 7.12
N LEU A 23 -15.34 -7.73 7.58
CA LEU A 23 -15.06 -8.48 8.81
C LEU A 23 -15.71 -7.85 10.04
N GLY A 24 -15.73 -6.51 10.13
CA GLY A 24 -16.44 -5.78 11.18
C GLY A 24 -17.95 -6.02 11.22
N LYS A 25 -18.58 -6.31 10.06
CA LYS A 25 -19.99 -6.70 9.98
C LYS A 25 -20.23 -8.12 10.48
N LEU A 26 -19.28 -9.04 10.26
CA LEU A 26 -19.37 -10.43 10.71
C LEU A 26 -19.03 -10.61 12.19
N TRP A 27 -18.13 -9.79 12.74
CA TRP A 27 -17.68 -9.87 14.13
C TRP A 27 -17.78 -8.50 14.83
N PRO A 28 -18.85 -8.26 15.61
CA PRO A 28 -19.14 -6.94 16.18
C PRO A 28 -18.05 -6.38 17.10
N ASP A 29 -17.39 -7.21 17.90
CA ASP A 29 -16.34 -6.75 18.80
C ASP A 29 -15.07 -6.33 18.04
N PHE A 30 -14.73 -7.04 16.97
CA PHE A 30 -13.71 -6.59 16.03
C PHE A 30 -14.11 -5.27 15.38
N GLY A 31 -15.37 -5.12 14.96
CA GLY A 31 -15.88 -3.86 14.42
C GLY A 31 -15.74 -2.68 15.38
N LYS A 32 -16.03 -2.86 16.68
CA LYS A 32 -15.84 -1.83 17.71
C LYS A 32 -14.38 -1.46 17.88
N PHE A 33 -13.50 -2.46 18.00
CA PHE A 33 -12.06 -2.25 18.12
C PHE A 33 -11.50 -1.52 16.89
N PHE A 34 -11.83 -2.01 15.70
CA PHE A 34 -11.40 -1.43 14.45
C PHE A 34 -11.85 0.01 14.32
N SER A 35 -13.13 0.31 14.59
CA SER A 35 -13.62 1.69 14.61
C SER A 35 -12.91 2.55 15.64
N ALA A 36 -12.61 2.04 16.85
CA ALA A 36 -11.88 2.82 17.85
C ALA A 36 -10.47 3.20 17.39
N VAL A 37 -9.79 2.32 16.65
CA VAL A 37 -8.42 2.55 16.16
C VAL A 37 -8.41 3.36 14.87
N PHE A 38 -9.35 3.12 13.95
CA PHE A 38 -9.31 3.64 12.58
C PHE A 38 -10.32 4.76 12.30
N ALA A 39 -11.26 5.08 13.21
CA ALA A 39 -12.16 6.22 13.05
C ALA A 39 -11.46 7.58 12.95
N PRO A 40 -10.34 7.85 13.66
CA PRO A 40 -9.64 9.11 13.49
C PRO A 40 -9.09 9.29 12.06
N ALA A 41 -9.29 10.47 11.47
CA ALA A 41 -8.81 10.74 10.10
C ALA A 41 -7.28 10.60 9.97
N TRP A 42 -6.53 10.95 11.04
CA TRP A 42 -5.07 10.84 11.01
C TRP A 42 -4.59 9.38 10.99
N THR A 43 -5.30 8.45 11.64
CA THR A 43 -4.96 7.02 11.57
C THR A 43 -5.22 6.45 10.19
N HIS A 44 -6.32 6.89 9.53
CA HIS A 44 -6.61 6.54 8.15
C HIS A 44 -5.48 6.96 7.20
N ILE A 45 -5.09 8.24 7.24
CA ILE A 45 -3.99 8.81 6.46
C ILE A 45 -2.67 8.07 6.74
N LEU A 46 -2.34 7.86 8.01
CA LEU A 46 -1.12 7.16 8.42
C LEU A 46 -1.06 5.74 7.84
N MET A 47 -2.18 5.02 7.87
CA MET A 47 -2.25 3.64 7.40
C MET A 47 -2.15 3.55 5.88
N HIS A 48 -2.80 4.43 5.13
CA HIS A 48 -2.59 4.58 3.68
C HIS A 48 -1.12 4.83 3.36
N GLY A 49 -0.51 5.84 4.00
CA GLY A 49 0.90 6.16 3.81
C GLY A 49 1.83 4.98 4.12
N LEU A 50 1.58 4.25 5.21
CA LEU A 50 2.39 3.10 5.60
C LEU A 50 2.22 1.90 4.65
N LEU A 51 0.99 1.56 4.27
CA LEU A 51 0.69 0.46 3.35
C LEU A 51 1.42 0.66 2.02
N TYR A 52 1.37 1.88 1.48
CA TYR A 52 2.02 2.19 0.22
C TYR A 52 3.52 2.42 0.34
N ALA A 53 4.03 2.90 1.48
CA ALA A 53 5.47 2.93 1.73
C ALA A 53 6.07 1.53 1.74
N VAL A 54 5.41 0.57 2.38
CA VAL A 54 5.85 -0.82 2.31
C VAL A 54 5.72 -1.33 0.87
N LEU A 55 4.59 -1.11 0.19
CA LEU A 55 4.42 -1.55 -1.20
C LEU A 55 5.54 -1.02 -2.12
N GLY A 56 5.79 0.29 -2.11
CA GLY A 56 6.86 0.92 -2.88
C GLY A 56 8.22 0.31 -2.58
N PHE A 57 8.53 0.08 -1.29
CA PHE A 57 9.77 -0.59 -0.88
C PHE A 57 9.89 -2.01 -1.45
N LEU A 58 8.85 -2.84 -1.30
CA LEU A 58 8.85 -4.23 -1.79
C LEU A 58 8.96 -4.27 -3.32
N LEU A 59 8.25 -3.40 -4.03
CA LEU A 59 8.31 -3.26 -5.48
C LEU A 59 9.73 -2.91 -5.93
N ALA A 60 10.38 -1.90 -5.33
CA ALA A 60 11.74 -1.51 -5.69
C ALA A 60 12.78 -2.61 -5.41
N LYS A 61 12.63 -3.35 -4.32
CA LYS A 61 13.57 -4.40 -3.93
C LYS A 61 13.44 -5.66 -4.79
N TRP A 62 12.23 -6.03 -5.18
CA TRP A 62 11.97 -7.38 -5.68
C TRP A 62 11.38 -7.46 -7.09
N ILE A 63 10.99 -6.34 -7.71
CA ILE A 63 10.75 -6.31 -9.16
C ILE A 63 12.11 -6.38 -9.87
N PRO A 64 12.31 -7.33 -10.81
CA PRO A 64 13.55 -7.47 -11.56
C PRO A 64 13.80 -6.23 -12.44
N PRO A 65 15.08 -5.93 -12.79
CA PRO A 65 15.39 -4.85 -13.72
C PRO A 65 14.61 -4.99 -15.03
N SER A 66 13.79 -3.99 -15.35
CA SER A 66 12.95 -3.91 -16.55
C SER A 66 12.52 -2.46 -16.76
N SER A 67 11.84 -2.15 -17.87
CA SER A 67 11.23 -0.82 -18.10
C SER A 67 10.24 -0.43 -17.01
N VAL A 68 9.53 -1.42 -16.44
CA VAL A 68 8.59 -1.26 -15.31
C VAL A 68 9.31 -0.89 -14.01
N ARG A 69 10.59 -1.24 -13.85
CA ARG A 69 11.39 -0.91 -12.66
C ARG A 69 11.87 0.55 -12.63
N SER A 70 11.54 1.36 -13.65
CA SER A 70 11.73 2.81 -13.57
C SER A 70 10.91 3.39 -12.40
N VAL A 71 11.35 4.52 -11.82
CA VAL A 71 10.60 5.18 -10.74
C VAL A 71 9.15 5.43 -11.17
N SER A 72 8.95 5.93 -12.39
CA SER A 72 7.62 6.16 -12.97
C SER A 72 6.81 4.87 -13.13
N GLY A 73 7.43 3.76 -13.53
CA GLY A 73 6.75 2.47 -13.64
C GLY A 73 6.31 1.90 -12.29
N LEU A 74 7.16 2.02 -11.26
CA LEU A 74 6.84 1.58 -9.90
C LEU A 74 5.75 2.45 -9.24
N LEU A 75 5.79 3.76 -9.48
CA LEU A 75 4.72 4.68 -9.05
C LEU A 75 3.42 4.41 -9.81
N GLY A 76 3.49 4.13 -11.12
CA GLY A 76 2.32 3.75 -11.92
C GLY A 76 1.66 2.46 -11.43
N LEU A 77 2.45 1.45 -11.04
CA LEU A 77 1.93 0.25 -10.40
C LEU A 77 1.30 0.55 -9.03
N SER A 78 1.95 1.40 -8.22
CA SER A 78 1.41 1.80 -6.92
C SER A 78 0.09 2.55 -7.08
N LEU A 79 0.01 3.47 -8.04
CA LEU A 79 -1.23 4.19 -8.38
C LEU A 79 -2.35 3.25 -8.82
N LEU A 80 -2.03 2.25 -9.66
CA LEU A 80 -3.01 1.25 -10.10
C LEU A 80 -3.57 0.47 -8.89
N VAL A 81 -2.71 0.06 -7.97
CA VAL A 81 -3.15 -0.60 -6.72
C VAL A 81 -4.00 0.36 -5.88
N GLY A 82 -3.63 1.65 -5.79
CA GLY A 82 -4.39 2.73 -5.15
C GLY A 82 -5.82 2.84 -5.66
N ILE A 83 -5.96 3.00 -6.98
CA ILE A 83 -7.26 3.14 -7.65
C ILE A 83 -8.14 1.92 -7.38
N LEU A 84 -7.57 0.73 -7.49
CA LEU A 84 -8.29 -0.51 -7.25
C LEU A 84 -8.68 -0.64 -5.77
N HIS A 85 -7.79 -0.30 -4.84
CA HIS A 85 -8.02 -0.39 -3.40
C HIS A 85 -9.17 0.53 -2.98
N GLU A 86 -9.13 1.79 -3.40
CA GLU A 86 -10.19 2.76 -3.14
C GLU A 86 -11.53 2.31 -3.75
N GLY A 87 -11.48 1.79 -5.00
CA GLY A 87 -12.66 1.23 -5.64
C GLY A 87 -13.30 0.08 -4.85
N VAL A 88 -12.48 -0.81 -4.28
CA VAL A 88 -12.97 -1.90 -3.41
C VAL A 88 -13.55 -1.36 -2.11
N GLN A 89 -12.93 -0.34 -1.49
CA GLN A 89 -13.44 0.28 -0.26
C GLN A 89 -14.81 0.94 -0.49
N ILE A 90 -14.97 1.72 -1.56
CA ILE A 90 -16.23 2.35 -1.96
C ILE A 90 -17.32 1.30 -2.17
N LEU A 91 -17.02 0.23 -2.93
CA LEU A 91 -17.96 -0.86 -3.19
C LEU A 91 -18.34 -1.60 -1.90
N ALA A 92 -17.38 -1.87 -1.01
CA ALA A 92 -17.63 -2.54 0.27
C ALA A 92 -18.45 -1.68 1.25
N ALA A 93 -18.31 -0.35 1.16
CA ALA A 93 -19.09 0.62 1.91
C ALA A 93 -20.50 0.84 1.31
N GLY A 94 -20.73 0.44 0.05
CA GLY A 94 -21.98 0.73 -0.66
C GLY A 94 -22.16 2.21 -0.96
N ALA A 95 -21.05 2.95 -1.13
CA ALA A 95 -21.03 4.39 -1.35
C ALA A 95 -20.81 4.74 -2.84
N TRP A 96 -20.96 6.03 -3.17
CA TRP A 96 -20.58 6.60 -4.47
C TRP A 96 -19.29 7.40 -4.34
N PRO A 97 -18.44 7.48 -5.38
CA PRO A 97 -17.20 8.24 -5.34
C PRO A 97 -17.44 9.73 -5.05
N GLY A 98 -16.81 10.25 -3.99
CA GLY A 98 -16.87 11.65 -3.54
C GLY A 98 -15.82 12.57 -4.17
N TRP A 99 -14.95 12.03 -5.03
CA TRP A 99 -13.78 12.62 -5.70
C TRP A 99 -12.72 13.22 -4.76
N THR A 100 -13.09 14.03 -3.78
CA THR A 100 -12.15 14.76 -2.91
C THR A 100 -11.45 13.87 -1.89
N ALA A 101 -12.18 12.96 -1.23
CA ALA A 101 -11.61 12.04 -0.26
C ALA A 101 -10.70 11.02 -0.95
N GLU A 102 -11.17 10.46 -2.06
CA GLU A 102 -10.46 9.48 -2.88
C GLU A 102 -9.16 10.07 -3.44
N LEU A 103 -9.18 11.33 -3.91
CA LEU A 103 -7.98 12.00 -4.40
C LEU A 103 -6.97 12.26 -3.28
N LEU A 104 -7.43 12.57 -2.06
CA LEU A 104 -6.56 12.71 -0.91
C LEU A 104 -5.89 11.36 -0.59
N ASP A 105 -6.66 10.28 -0.54
CA ASP A 105 -6.16 8.94 -0.23
C ASP A 105 -5.15 8.46 -1.29
N LEU A 106 -5.45 8.65 -2.57
CA LEU A 106 -4.52 8.38 -3.67
C LEU A 106 -3.23 9.23 -3.59
N SER A 107 -3.33 10.48 -3.15
CA SER A 107 -2.17 11.35 -2.97
C SER A 107 -1.29 10.88 -1.81
N VAL A 108 -1.90 10.45 -0.71
CA VAL A 108 -1.22 9.86 0.45
C VAL A 108 -0.56 8.53 0.08
N ASP A 109 -1.25 7.69 -0.68
CA ASP A 109 -0.73 6.43 -1.21
C ASP A 109 0.53 6.66 -2.07
N LEU A 110 0.47 7.61 -3.00
CA LEU A 110 1.62 7.98 -3.82
C LEU A 110 2.78 8.55 -3.00
N ALA A 111 2.49 9.39 -2.02
CA ALA A 111 3.51 9.94 -1.11
C ALA A 111 4.19 8.81 -0.31
N GLY A 112 3.39 7.87 0.22
CA GLY A 112 3.86 6.65 0.86
C GLY A 112 4.78 5.85 -0.07
N ALA A 113 4.32 5.54 -1.28
CA ALA A 113 5.10 4.80 -2.27
C ALA A 113 6.45 5.48 -2.57
N CYS A 114 6.47 6.81 -2.75
CA CYS A 114 7.70 7.58 -2.91
C CYS A 114 8.67 7.39 -1.73
N LEU A 115 8.19 7.45 -0.49
CA LEU A 115 9.02 7.20 0.71
C LEU A 115 9.59 5.78 0.71
N GLY A 116 8.77 4.79 0.36
CA GLY A 116 9.19 3.39 0.22
C GLY A 116 10.31 3.19 -0.81
N LEU A 117 10.15 3.81 -1.98
CA LEU A 117 11.15 3.79 -3.05
C LEU A 117 12.46 4.46 -2.61
N ALA A 118 12.36 5.62 -1.94
CA ALA A 118 13.52 6.34 -1.42
C ALA A 118 14.28 5.51 -0.37
N LEU A 119 13.55 4.88 0.55
CA LEU A 119 14.11 3.98 1.56
C LEU A 119 14.79 2.76 0.92
N ALA A 120 14.16 2.14 -0.07
CA ALA A 120 14.73 1.02 -0.80
C ALA A 120 16.04 1.40 -1.50
N ARG A 121 16.12 2.61 -2.06
CA ARG A 121 17.33 3.15 -2.67
C ARG A 121 18.42 3.42 -1.63
N TRP A 122 18.09 4.04 -0.51
CA TRP A 122 19.03 4.33 0.58
C TRP A 122 19.64 3.04 1.17
N LEU A 123 18.83 1.99 1.31
CA LEU A 123 19.25 0.68 1.80
C LEU A 123 19.84 -0.24 0.72
N SER A 124 19.91 0.19 -0.55
CA SER A 124 20.57 -0.60 -1.58
C SER A 124 22.07 -0.30 -1.56
N PRO A 125 22.96 -1.32 -1.65
CA PRO A 125 24.38 -1.08 -1.72
C PRO A 125 24.69 -0.16 -2.90
N GLY A 126 25.23 1.02 -2.61
CA GLY A 126 25.72 1.91 -3.66
C GLY A 126 26.87 1.26 -4.42
N PRO A 127 27.16 1.69 -5.66
CA PRO A 127 28.37 1.28 -6.36
C PRO A 127 29.58 1.61 -5.47
N GLY A 128 30.27 0.59 -4.98
CA GLY A 128 31.45 0.71 -4.11
C GLY A 128 31.27 0.30 -2.64
N ARG A 129 30.07 -0.03 -2.15
CA ARG A 129 29.94 -0.65 -0.82
C ARG A 129 30.27 -2.16 -0.91
N PRO A 130 31.22 -2.68 -0.12
CA PRO A 130 31.48 -4.10 -0.06
C PRO A 130 30.20 -4.84 0.36
N LYS A 131 29.92 -5.97 -0.28
CA LYS A 131 28.87 -6.87 0.18
C LYS A 131 29.38 -7.51 1.48
N ALA A 132 28.70 -7.20 2.58
CA ALA A 132 28.93 -7.88 3.86
C ALA A 132 28.51 -9.36 3.77
#